data_AF-A0A5D3GAW9-F1
#
_entry.id   AF-A0A5D3GAW9-F1
#
_cell.length_a   1.000
_cell.length_b   1.000
_cell.length_c   1.000
_cell.angle_alpha   90.00
_cell.angle_beta   90.00
_cell.angle_gamma   90.00
#
_symmetry.space_group_name_H-M   'P 1'
#
loop_
_entity.id
_entity.type
_entity.pdbx_description
1 polymer ?
#
loop_
_entity_poly.entity_id
_entity_poly.type
_entity_poly.pdbx_seq_one_letter_code
_entity_poly.pdbx_strand_id
1 'polypeptide(L)' 'MDFFKELTHSIARNKTSTYKEFKSGFEESLAAEDSERFHNLVTRREVTFALYSEHGKTVNQMLKTTIESFQ' A
#
# COMPACT_ATOMS: atom_id res chain seq x y z
N MET A 1 -9.58 3.68 19.34
CA MET A 1 -8.21 3.31 18.90
C MET A 1 -8.22 2.10 17.96
N ASP A 2 -9.18 1.18 18.10
CA ASP A 2 -9.24 -0.06 17.30
C ASP A 2 -9.39 0.18 15.80
N PHE A 3 -10.22 1.16 15.39
CA PHE A 3 -10.35 1.55 13.98
C PHE A 3 -9.01 1.88 13.31
N PHE A 4 -8.15 2.68 13.95
CA PHE A 4 -6.85 3.06 13.37
C PHE A 4 -5.87 1.89 13.30
N LYS A 5 -5.92 1.00 14.30
CA LYS A 5 -5.12 -0.22 14.31
C LYS A 5 -5.57 -1.18 13.21
N GLU A 6 -6.87 -1.39 13.07
CA GLU A 6 -7.47 -2.22 12.01
C GLU A 6 -7.17 -1.66 10.61
N LEU A 7 -7.30 -0.34 10.44
CA LEU A 7 -6.94 0.34 9.19
C LEU A 7 -5.46 0.13 8.86
N THR A 8 -4.57 0.32 9.83
CA THR A 8 -3.11 0.11 9.64
C THR A 8 -2.80 -1.34 9.25
N HIS A 9 -3.42 -2.31 9.91
CA HIS A 9 -3.27 -3.73 9.55
C HIS A 9 -3.83 -4.04 8.15
N SER A 10 -4.97 -3.46 7.81
CA SER A 10 -5.60 -3.61 6.49
C SER A 10 -4.68 -3.09 5.38
N ILE A 11 -4.16 -1.86 5.52
CA ILE A 11 -3.25 -1.26 4.53
C ILE A 11 -1.96 -2.09 4.40
N ALA A 12 -1.38 -2.55 5.52
CA ALA A 12 -0.18 -3.41 5.49
C ALA A 12 -0.44 -4.77 4.80
N ARG A 13 -1.60 -5.38 5.06
CA ARG A 13 -2.02 -6.62 4.41
C ARG A 13 -2.24 -6.42 2.91
N ASN A 14 -2.91 -5.33 2.52
CA ASN A 14 -3.16 -4.98 1.14
C ASN A 14 -1.85 -4.80 0.38
N LYS A 15 -0.90 -4.03 0.91
CA LYS A 15 0.46 -3.89 0.34
C LYS A 15 1.10 -5.25 0.08
N THR A 16 1.06 -6.14 1.07
CA THR A 16 1.68 -7.47 0.97
C THR A 16 0.98 -8.34 -0.08
N SER A 17 -0.36 -8.37 -0.08
CA SER A 17 -1.13 -9.17 -1.02
C SER A 17 -0.97 -8.66 -2.45
N THR A 18 -1.07 -7.35 -2.67
CA THR A 18 -0.88 -6.74 -3.99
C THR A 18 0.53 -6.95 -4.52
N TYR A 19 1.55 -6.91 -3.66
CA TYR A 19 2.91 -7.23 -4.09
C TYR A 19 3.06 -8.69 -4.54
N LYS A 20 2.43 -9.64 -3.83
CA LYS A 20 2.42 -11.06 -4.24
C LYS A 20 1.71 -11.26 -5.58
N GLU A 21 0.54 -10.64 -5.74
CA GLU A 21 -0.24 -10.68 -6.98
C GLU A 21 0.55 -10.08 -8.16
N PHE A 22 1.15 -8.90 -7.95
CA PHE A 22 2.03 -8.28 -8.93
C PHE A 22 3.19 -9.20 -9.31
N LYS A 23 3.93 -9.72 -8.33
CA LYS A 23 5.09 -10.59 -8.59
C LYS A 23 4.70 -11.85 -9.35
N SER A 24 3.53 -12.42 -9.08
CA SER A 24 3.05 -13.62 -9.76
C SER A 24 2.59 -13.33 -11.20
N GLY A 25 1.90 -12.22 -11.44
CA GLY A 25 1.25 -11.95 -12.72
C GLY A 25 2.05 -11.08 -13.68
N PHE A 26 3.09 -10.37 -13.22
CA PHE A 26 3.80 -9.39 -14.03
C PHE A 26 4.54 -10.01 -15.21
N GLU A 27 5.38 -11.02 -14.95
CA GLU A 27 6.14 -11.70 -16.01
C GLU A 27 5.22 -12.44 -16.98
N GLU A 28 4.14 -13.04 -16.46
CA GLU A 28 3.11 -13.67 -17.29
C GLU A 28 2.42 -12.67 -18.22
N SER A 29 2.05 -11.49 -17.71
CA SER A 29 1.41 -10.44 -18.53
C SER A 29 2.33 -9.89 -19.61
N LEU A 30 3.64 -9.81 -19.32
CA LEU A 30 4.65 -9.42 -20.32
C LEU A 30 4.82 -10.49 -21.39
N ALA A 31 4.96 -11.75 -21.00
CA ALA A 31 5.13 -12.87 -21.93
C ALA A 31 3.91 -13.08 -22.83
N ALA A 32 2.71 -12.79 -22.32
CA ALA A 32 1.45 -12.89 -23.07
C ALA A 32 1.12 -11.64 -23.91
N GLU A 33 1.94 -10.58 -23.85
CA GLU A 33 1.65 -9.27 -24.46
C GLU A 33 0.28 -8.68 -24.02
N ASP A 34 -0.18 -9.06 -22.82
CA ASP A 34 -1.45 -8.64 -22.23
C ASP A 34 -1.27 -7.28 -21.56
N SER A 35 -1.35 -6.23 -22.38
CA SER A 35 -1.15 -4.84 -21.96
C SER A 35 -2.16 -4.37 -20.91
N GLU A 36 -3.40 -4.87 -20.94
CA GLU A 36 -4.44 -4.51 -19.96
C GLU A 36 -4.13 -5.10 -18.59
N ARG A 37 -3.83 -6.42 -18.54
CA ARG A 37 -3.44 -7.08 -17.29
C ARG A 37 -2.17 -6.47 -16.72
N PHE A 38 -1.18 -6.19 -17.56
CA PHE A 38 0.04 -5.50 -17.16
C PHE A 38 -0.28 -4.15 -16.51
N HIS A 39 -1.05 -3.31 -17.21
CA HIS A 39 -1.40 -1.97 -16.73
C HIS A 39 -2.14 -2.02 -15.39
N ASN A 40 -3.08 -2.95 -15.24
CA ASN A 40 -3.84 -3.13 -14.02
C ASN A 40 -2.94 -3.57 -12.84
N LEU A 41 -2.03 -4.52 -13.08
CA LEU A 41 -1.09 -4.98 -12.05
C LEU A 41 -0.15 -3.86 -11.59
N VAL A 42 0.44 -3.12 -12.53
CA VAL A 42 1.34 -2.00 -12.24
C VAL A 42 0.60 -0.90 -11.48
N THR A 43 -0.54 -0.44 -12.01
CA THR A 43 -1.32 0.64 -11.40
C THR A 43 -1.77 0.27 -9.98
N ARG A 44 -2.28 -0.94 -9.79
CA ARG A 44 -2.71 -1.41 -8.48
C ARG A 44 -1.55 -1.46 -7.48
N ARG A 45 -0.37 -1.91 -7.90
CA ARG A 45 0.85 -1.88 -7.08
C ARG A 45 1.20 -0.46 -6.67
N GLU A 46 1.32 0.46 -7.62
CA GLU A 46 1.74 1.84 -7.36
C GLU A 46 0.80 2.55 -6.40
N VAL A 47 -0.52 2.49 -6.67
CA VAL A 47 -1.53 3.14 -5.81
C VAL A 47 -1.50 2.55 -4.39
N THR A 48 -1.39 1.23 -4.27
CA THR A 48 -1.34 0.57 -2.95
C THR A 48 -0.09 0.95 -2.16
N PHE A 49 1.06 1.04 -2.84
CA PHE A 49 2.32 1.42 -2.20
C PHE A 49 2.35 2.90 -1.81
N ALA A 50 1.79 3.78 -2.66
CA ALA A 50 1.61 5.19 -2.34
C ALA A 50 0.75 5.36 -1.10
N LEU A 51 -0.42 4.69 -1.04
CA LEU A 51 -1.30 4.74 0.13
C LEU A 51 -0.59 4.25 1.40
N TYR A 52 0.15 3.14 1.33
CA TYR A 52 0.92 2.64 2.48
C TYR A 52 1.98 3.65 2.96
N SER A 53 2.68 4.31 2.04
CA SER A 53 3.69 5.33 2.36
C SER A 53 3.05 6.55 3.02
N GLU A 54 1.98 7.09 2.44
CA GLU A 54 1.28 8.26 2.97
C GLU A 54 0.63 7.98 4.34
N HIS A 55 0.09 6.77 4.52
CA HIS A 55 -0.41 6.35 5.83
C HIS A 55 0.70 6.36 6.89
N GLY A 56 1.88 5.84 6.56
CA GLY A 56 3.04 5.86 7.46
C GLY A 56 3.47 7.28 7.84
N LYS A 57 3.51 8.20 6.87
CA LYS A 57 3.80 9.62 7.11
C LYS A 57 2.76 10.27 8.01
N THR A 58 1.48 10.00 7.75
CA THR A 58 0.36 10.54 8.52
C THR A 58 0.40 10.06 9.97
N VAL A 59 0.62 8.76 10.19
CA VAL A 59 0.77 8.19 11.55
C VAL A 59 1.95 8.84 12.28
N ASN A 60 3.10 8.99 11.61
CA ASN A 60 4.26 9.63 12.22
C ASN A 60 3.97 11.10 12.61
N GLN A 61 3.31 11.86 11.73
CA GLN A 61 2.94 13.24 12.01
C GLN A 61 1.94 13.35 13.17
N MET A 62 0.97 12.44 13.26
CA MET A 62 0.02 12.38 14.37
C MET A 62 0.74 12.11 15.70
N LEU A 63 1.67 11.14 15.73
CA LEU A 63 2.46 10.84 16.92
C LEU A 63 3.31 12.03 17.35
N LYS A 64 4.00 12.68 16.41
CA LYS A 64 4.81 13.87 16.66
C LYS A 64 3.97 14.99 17.27
N THR A 65 2.86 15.35 16.62
CA THR A 65 1.95 16.40 17.08
C THR A 65 1.39 16.09 18.47
N THR A 66 1.08 14.81 18.73
CA THR A 66 0.58 14.36 20.05
C THR A 66 1.64 14.56 21.13
N ILE A 67 2.90 14.17 20.88
CA ILE A 67 4.00 14.36 21.83
C ILE A 67 4.28 15.84 22.09
N GLU A 68 4.32 16.65 21.02
CA GLU A 68 4.52 18.10 21.10
C GLU A 68 3.41 18.79 21.91
N SER A 69 2.18 18.26 21.92
CA SER A 69 1.07 18.83 22.70
C SER A 69 1.21 18.67 24.22
N PHE A 70 2.13 17.81 24.69
CA PHE A 70 2.42 17.61 26.12
C PHE A 70 3.63 18.40 26.62
N GLN A 71 4.29 19.17 25.74
CA GLN A 71 5.42 20.05 26.07
C GLN A 71 4.95 21.50 26.23
#